data_AF-A0A1E3S341-F1
#
_entry.id   AF-A0A1E3S341-F1
#
_cell.length_a   1.000
_cell.length_b   1.000
_cell.length_c   1.000
_cell.angle_alpha   90.00
_cell.angle_beta   90.00
_cell.angle_gamma   90.00
#
_symmetry.space_group_name_H-M   'P 1'
#
loop_
_entity.id
_entity.type
_entity.pdbx_description
1 polymer ?
#
loop_
_entity_poly.entity_id
_entity_poly.type
_entity_poly.pdbx_seq_one_letter_code
_entity_poly.pdbx_strand_id
1 'polypeptide(L)'
;MRSEAEVRQLILSDPPNLAVTFYDMWQRGLIAHEHMARYVHSVWSYADQPHQALSDDEWRTMFRAAGYTCNGEPAEPRPRRLYRGSPATFKRNWSWTPSRYVATQFNLRRGHSDCDVWAIDAPASSQLSHHRFGDGYEEIICDTDGLRIYRADEIDAVTLQRKRWATSRYRHLALR
;
A
#
# COMPACT_ATOMS: atom_id res chain seq x y z
N MET A 1 -18.19 18.82 16.78
CA MET A 1 -17.89 17.87 15.70
C MET A 1 -17.97 18.62 14.38
N ARG A 2 -17.01 18.42 13.48
CA ARG A 2 -16.95 19.07 12.16
C ARG A 2 -17.81 18.34 11.14
N SER A 3 -18.40 19.10 10.23
CA SER A 3 -19.11 18.59 9.06
C SER A 3 -18.16 17.95 8.05
N GLU A 4 -18.70 17.11 7.17
CA GLU A 4 -17.93 16.49 6.08
C GLU A 4 -17.26 17.55 5.20
N ALA A 5 -17.99 18.63 4.86
CA ALA A 5 -17.47 19.71 4.02
C ALA A 5 -16.25 20.40 4.65
N GLU A 6 -16.26 20.62 5.97
CA GLU A 6 -15.10 21.20 6.68
C GLU A 6 -13.90 20.25 6.70
N VAL A 7 -14.13 18.95 6.90
CA VAL A 7 -13.05 17.95 6.89
C VAL A 7 -12.46 17.83 5.48
N ARG A 8 -13.32 17.77 4.45
CA ARG A 8 -12.89 17.77 3.06
C ARG A 8 -12.09 19.02 2.72
N GLN A 9 -12.54 20.20 3.16
CA GLN A 9 -11.83 21.45 2.91
C GLN A 9 -10.46 21.48 3.61
N LEU A 10 -10.35 20.95 4.84
CA LEU A 10 -9.08 20.80 5.54
C LEU A 10 -8.09 19.97 4.69
N ILE A 11 -8.53 18.83 4.18
CA ILE A 11 -7.70 17.93 3.37
C ILE A 11 -7.30 18.60 2.05
N LEU A 12 -8.25 19.22 1.35
CA LEU A 12 -8.00 19.88 0.07
C LEU A 12 -7.12 21.13 0.19
N SER A 13 -7.12 21.78 1.35
CA SER A 13 -6.21 22.90 1.62
C SER A 13 -4.77 22.49 1.86
N ASP A 14 -4.52 21.17 2.02
CA ASP A 14 -3.21 20.55 2.24
C ASP A 14 -2.30 21.36 3.18
N PRO A 15 -2.75 21.67 4.41
CA PRO A 15 -1.97 22.49 5.30
C PRO A 15 -0.68 21.76 5.70
N PRO A 16 0.39 22.50 6.02
CA PRO A 16 1.54 21.92 6.68
C PRO A 16 1.09 21.12 7.92
N ASN A 17 1.58 19.88 8.04
CA ASN A 17 1.20 18.96 9.12
C ASN A 17 -0.26 18.46 9.08
N LEU A 18 -0.86 18.33 7.90
CA LEU A 18 -2.21 17.75 7.72
C LEU A 18 -2.41 16.47 8.53
N ALA A 19 -1.49 15.51 8.45
CA ALA A 19 -1.58 14.23 9.18
C ALA A 19 -1.69 14.42 10.71
N VAL A 20 -0.81 15.25 11.30
CA VAL A 20 -0.80 15.53 12.74
C VAL A 20 -2.10 16.22 13.16
N THR A 21 -2.54 17.21 12.40
CA THR A 21 -3.75 17.97 12.68
C THR A 21 -5.00 17.08 12.59
N PHE A 22 -5.06 16.23 11.57
CA PHE A 22 -6.16 15.29 11.37
C PHE A 22 -6.24 14.27 12.52
N TYR A 23 -5.09 13.73 12.93
CA TYR A 23 -5.00 12.79 14.06
C TYR A 23 -5.44 13.44 15.38
N ASP A 24 -4.93 14.64 15.74
CA ASP A 24 -5.34 15.37 16.95
C ASP A 24 -6.85 15.64 16.97
N MET A 25 -7.39 16.12 15.85
CA MET A 25 -8.81 16.43 15.74
C MET A 25 -9.69 15.19 15.88
N TRP A 26 -9.25 14.04 15.34
CA TRP A 26 -9.95 12.77 15.54
C TRP A 26 -9.89 12.29 16.99
N GLN A 27 -8.71 12.30 17.62
CA GLN A 27 -8.52 11.92 19.03
C GLN A 27 -9.39 12.76 19.98
N ARG A 28 -9.60 14.03 19.64
CA ARG A 28 -10.45 14.97 20.41
C ARG A 28 -11.94 14.88 20.07
N GLY A 29 -12.36 13.94 19.22
CA GLY A 29 -13.76 13.78 18.81
C GLY A 29 -14.30 14.93 17.95
N LEU A 30 -13.41 15.72 17.34
CA LEU A 30 -13.79 16.81 16.43
C LEU A 30 -14.06 16.28 15.01
N ILE A 31 -13.48 15.14 14.64
CA ILE A 31 -13.77 14.42 13.40
C ILE A 31 -14.57 13.16 13.77
N ALA A 32 -15.74 13.01 13.16
CA ALA A 32 -16.55 11.81 13.30
C ALA A 32 -15.81 10.57 12.78
N HIS A 33 -16.13 9.40 13.33
CA HIS A 33 -15.50 8.15 12.91
C HIS A 33 -15.68 7.87 11.41
N GLU A 34 -16.87 8.13 10.84
CA GLU A 34 -17.10 7.90 9.41
C GLU A 34 -16.23 8.83 8.52
N HIS A 35 -16.06 10.09 8.93
CA HIS A 35 -15.18 11.01 8.20
C HIS A 35 -13.71 10.59 8.31
N MET A 36 -13.27 10.12 9.48
CA MET A 36 -11.92 9.57 9.64
C MET A 36 -11.71 8.37 8.71
N ALA A 37 -12.65 7.42 8.68
CA ALA A 37 -12.59 6.25 7.81
C ALA A 37 -12.56 6.61 6.31
N ARG A 38 -13.37 7.59 5.90
CA ARG A 38 -13.44 8.06 4.52
C ARG A 38 -12.15 8.73 4.04
N TYR A 39 -11.45 9.44 4.92
CA TYR A 39 -10.36 10.33 4.52
C TYR A 39 -8.96 9.94 4.97
N VAL A 40 -8.78 8.95 5.87
CA VAL A 40 -7.45 8.55 6.37
C VAL A 40 -6.47 8.20 5.25
N HIS A 41 -6.94 7.59 4.16
CA HIS A 41 -6.10 7.31 2.99
C HIS A 41 -5.59 8.60 2.33
N SER A 42 -6.47 9.58 2.08
CA SER A 42 -6.07 10.86 1.48
C SER A 42 -5.08 11.61 2.37
N VAL A 43 -5.31 11.60 3.69
CA VAL A 43 -4.40 12.21 4.67
C VAL A 43 -3.02 11.54 4.65
N TRP A 44 -2.97 10.21 4.50
CA TRP A 44 -1.73 9.48 4.28
C TRP A 44 -1.05 9.88 2.97
N SER A 45 -1.78 9.87 1.85
CA SER A 45 -1.19 10.12 0.52
C SER A 45 -0.75 11.58 0.31
N TYR A 46 -1.33 12.53 1.03
CA TYR A 46 -0.88 13.94 1.03
C TYR A 46 0.28 14.22 1.99
N ALA A 47 0.58 13.33 2.93
CA ALA A 47 1.79 13.48 3.73
C ALA A 47 3.03 13.17 2.87
N ASP A 48 3.87 14.19 2.61
CA ASP A 48 5.12 14.03 1.84
C ASP A 48 6.02 12.92 2.43
N GLN A 49 6.07 12.85 3.76
CA GLN A 49 6.83 11.85 4.52
C GLN A 49 5.97 11.29 5.65
N PRO A 50 5.04 10.34 5.35
CA PRO A 50 4.04 9.89 6.32
C PRO A 50 4.65 9.37 7.63
N HIS A 51 5.76 8.64 7.53
CA HIS A 51 6.49 8.08 8.67
C HIS A 51 7.27 9.12 9.50
N GLN A 52 7.42 10.36 9.02
CA GLN A 52 7.93 11.47 9.82
C GLN A 52 6.81 12.30 10.42
N ALA A 53 5.65 12.36 9.76
CA ALA A 53 4.51 13.12 10.23
C ALA A 53 3.84 12.46 11.44
N LEU A 54 3.69 11.14 11.43
CA LEU A 54 3.19 10.35 12.54
C LEU A 54 3.99 9.04 12.65
N SER A 55 4.04 8.50 13.86
CA SER A 55 4.59 7.17 14.10
C SER A 55 3.77 6.08 13.43
N ASP A 56 4.39 4.92 13.18
CA ASP A 56 3.70 3.77 12.64
C ASP A 56 2.49 3.36 13.52
N ASP A 57 2.60 3.45 14.85
CA ASP A 57 1.50 3.08 15.75
C ASP A 57 0.31 4.04 15.70
N GLU A 58 0.54 5.34 15.50
CA GLU A 58 -0.52 6.32 15.28
C GLU A 58 -1.24 6.05 13.96
N TRP A 59 -0.49 5.75 12.89
CA TRP A 59 -1.07 5.33 11.61
C TRP A 59 -1.85 4.02 11.75
N ARG A 60 -1.30 3.00 12.42
CA ARG A 60 -2.02 1.73 12.70
C ARG A 60 -3.32 2.02 13.42
N THR A 61 -3.29 2.91 14.41
CA THR A 61 -4.46 3.27 15.22
C THR A 61 -5.57 3.88 14.36
N MET A 62 -5.24 4.85 13.49
CA MET A 62 -6.23 5.44 12.58
C MET A 62 -6.77 4.44 11.57
N PHE A 63 -5.91 3.70 10.88
CA PHE A 63 -6.36 2.74 9.86
C PHE A 63 -7.15 1.57 10.46
N ARG A 64 -6.76 1.06 11.63
CA ARG A 64 -7.53 0.00 12.31
C ARG A 64 -8.89 0.52 12.78
N ALA A 65 -8.95 1.76 13.27
CA ALA A 65 -10.22 2.39 13.58
C ALA A 65 -11.08 2.51 12.32
N ALA A 66 -10.53 2.96 11.20
CA ALA A 66 -11.27 3.11 9.94
C ALA A 66 -11.87 1.80 9.42
N GLY A 67 -11.26 0.66 9.79
CA GLY A 67 -11.45 -0.59 9.07
C GLY A 67 -10.88 -0.52 7.66
N TYR A 68 -10.96 -1.63 6.92
CA TYR A 68 -10.53 -1.62 5.53
C TYR A 68 -11.50 -0.83 4.66
N THR A 69 -10.97 0.15 3.93
CA THR A 69 -11.75 0.95 2.97
C THR A 69 -11.21 0.82 1.56
N CYS A 70 -12.11 0.94 0.57
CA CYS A 70 -11.78 1.08 -0.84
C CYS A 70 -12.35 2.41 -1.34
N ASN A 71 -11.49 3.35 -1.75
CA ASN A 71 -11.87 4.71 -2.13
C ASN A 71 -12.66 5.46 -1.03
N GLY A 72 -12.31 5.23 0.23
CA GLY A 72 -12.98 5.86 1.38
C GLY A 72 -14.32 5.22 1.78
N GLU A 73 -14.75 4.17 1.09
CA GLU A 73 -15.95 3.41 1.43
C GLU A 73 -15.59 2.08 2.11
N PRO A 74 -16.36 1.60 3.11
CA PRO A 74 -16.14 0.30 3.73
C PRO A 74 -16.11 -0.84 2.71
N ALA A 75 -15.16 -1.75 2.85
CA ALA A 75 -15.00 -2.90 1.95
C ALA A 75 -14.38 -4.11 2.67
N GLU A 76 -14.21 -5.22 1.95
CA GLU A 76 -13.48 -6.38 2.45
C GLU A 76 -12.16 -6.59 1.70
N PRO A 77 -11.01 -6.70 2.41
CA PRO A 77 -9.74 -7.00 1.77
C PRO A 77 -9.69 -8.47 1.38
N ARG A 78 -8.93 -8.78 0.32
CA ARG A 78 -8.66 -10.15 -0.12
C ARG A 78 -7.16 -10.40 -0.14
N PRO A 79 -6.67 -11.58 0.30
CA PRO A 79 -5.26 -11.91 0.21
C PRO A 79 -4.77 -11.76 -1.23
N ARG A 80 -3.65 -11.08 -1.42
CA ARG A 80 -3.09 -10.85 -2.76
C ARG A 80 -1.60 -10.54 -2.70
N ARG A 81 -0.93 -10.75 -3.82
CA ARG A 81 0.43 -10.27 -4.00
C ARG A 81 0.44 -8.78 -4.27
N LEU A 82 1.34 -8.07 -3.58
CA LEU A 82 1.58 -6.64 -3.77
C LEU A 82 3.04 -6.39 -4.11
N TYR A 83 3.30 -5.25 -4.75
CA TYR A 83 4.60 -4.82 -5.23
C TYR A 83 4.91 -3.39 -4.79
N ARG A 84 6.20 -3.09 -4.60
CA ARG A 84 6.69 -1.75 -4.28
C ARG A 84 8.02 -1.52 -4.97
N GLY A 85 8.14 -0.43 -5.72
CA GLY A 85 9.41 0.06 -6.25
C GLY A 85 10.08 0.96 -5.23
N SER A 86 11.19 0.54 -4.65
CA SER A 86 11.91 1.35 -3.66
C SER A 86 13.36 0.90 -3.43
N PRO A 87 14.21 1.75 -2.85
CA PRO A 87 15.46 1.29 -2.26
C PRO A 87 15.20 0.25 -1.16
N ALA A 88 16.21 -0.58 -0.87
CA ALA A 88 16.11 -1.63 0.13
C ALA A 88 15.77 -1.12 1.55
N THR A 89 16.21 0.09 1.89
CA THR A 89 15.94 0.76 3.17
C THR A 89 14.46 1.10 3.37
N PHE A 90 13.69 1.29 2.27
CA PHE A 90 12.28 1.69 2.31
C PHE A 90 11.32 0.58 1.87
N LYS A 91 11.80 -0.67 1.73
CA LYS A 91 10.98 -1.79 1.29
C LYS A 91 9.88 -2.18 2.27
N ARG A 92 9.97 -1.75 3.53
CA ARG A 92 8.98 -2.00 4.59
C ARG A 92 7.93 -0.89 4.73
N ASN A 93 8.05 0.22 4.01
CA ASN A 93 7.04 1.27 4.04
C ASN A 93 5.71 0.77 3.45
N TRP A 94 4.61 1.47 3.72
CA TRP A 94 3.28 0.89 3.61
C TRP A 94 2.54 1.15 2.30
N SER A 95 3.09 1.94 1.38
CA SER A 95 2.46 2.16 0.08
C SER A 95 2.86 1.07 -0.92
N TRP A 96 1.88 0.24 -1.31
CA TRP A 96 2.07 -0.88 -2.22
C TRP A 96 1.08 -0.82 -3.38
N THR A 97 1.33 -1.57 -4.45
CA THR A 97 0.42 -1.68 -5.59
C THR A 97 0.23 -3.14 -6.00
N PRO A 98 -0.95 -3.56 -6.48
CA PRO A 98 -1.12 -4.89 -7.05
C PRO A 98 -0.39 -5.06 -8.41
N SER A 99 0.03 -3.97 -9.05
CA SER A 99 0.66 -3.99 -10.37
C SER A 99 2.19 -3.91 -10.27
N ARG A 100 2.87 -5.00 -10.61
CA ARG A 100 4.34 -5.00 -10.74
C ARG A 100 4.83 -3.95 -11.72
N TYR A 101 4.09 -3.74 -12.82
CA TYR A 101 4.44 -2.73 -13.82
C TYR A 101 4.47 -1.33 -13.19
N VAL A 102 3.44 -0.97 -12.41
CA VAL A 102 3.38 0.32 -11.71
C VAL A 102 4.55 0.46 -10.72
N ALA A 103 4.85 -0.59 -9.95
CA ALA A 103 6.00 -0.60 -9.05
C ALA A 103 7.33 -0.37 -9.79
N THR A 104 7.52 -0.99 -10.96
CA THR A 104 8.70 -0.75 -11.82
C THR A 104 8.75 0.70 -12.33
N GLN A 105 7.63 1.30 -12.71
CA GLN A 105 7.62 2.69 -13.18
C GLN A 105 8.00 3.68 -12.06
N PHE A 106 7.54 3.45 -10.83
CA PHE A 106 7.94 4.27 -9.67
C PHE A 106 9.44 4.19 -9.38
N ASN A 107 10.03 3.01 -9.57
CA ASN A 107 11.47 2.82 -9.50
C ASN A 107 12.19 3.71 -10.56
N LEU A 108 11.80 3.59 -11.83
CA LEU A 108 12.46 4.29 -12.94
C LEU A 108 12.37 5.82 -12.85
N ARG A 109 11.24 6.36 -12.39
CA ARG A 109 11.01 7.83 -12.34
C ARG A 109 11.93 8.57 -11.37
N ARG A 110 12.47 7.89 -10.34
CA ARG A 110 13.30 8.55 -9.33
C ARG A 110 14.80 8.56 -9.66
N GLY A 111 15.21 8.02 -10.81
CA GLY A 111 16.61 8.05 -11.26
C GLY A 111 17.59 7.34 -10.30
N HIS A 112 17.07 6.54 -9.37
CA HIS A 112 17.89 5.81 -8.40
C HIS A 112 18.34 4.51 -9.06
N SER A 113 19.65 4.36 -9.26
CA SER A 113 20.27 3.10 -9.65
C SER A 113 20.04 1.96 -8.65
N ASP A 114 19.68 2.31 -7.41
CA ASP A 114 19.66 1.41 -6.24
C ASP A 114 18.24 1.00 -5.82
N CYS A 115 17.27 1.16 -6.71
CA CYS A 115 15.88 0.79 -6.47
C CYS A 115 15.57 -0.59 -7.05
N ASP A 116 14.91 -1.41 -6.23
CA ASP A 116 14.41 -2.74 -6.58
C ASP A 116 12.89 -2.76 -6.64
N VAL A 117 12.33 -3.80 -7.26
CA VAL A 117 10.91 -4.14 -7.11
C VAL A 117 10.80 -5.21 -6.04
N TRP A 118 10.22 -4.83 -4.90
CA TRP A 118 9.91 -5.71 -3.79
C TRP A 118 8.51 -6.27 -3.93
N ALA A 119 8.28 -7.44 -3.34
CA ALA A 119 6.99 -8.09 -3.31
C ALA A 119 6.68 -8.69 -1.93
N ILE A 120 5.38 -8.75 -1.63
CA ILE A 120 4.81 -9.42 -0.47
C ILE A 120 3.57 -10.21 -0.89
N ASP A 121 3.34 -11.35 -0.23
CA ASP A 121 2.05 -12.04 -0.27
C ASP A 121 1.24 -11.53 0.92
N ALA A 122 0.48 -10.45 0.72
CA ALA A 122 -0.23 -9.75 1.77
C ALA A 122 -1.51 -10.52 2.16
N PRO A 123 -1.65 -10.97 3.42
CA PRO A 123 -2.92 -11.46 3.92
C PRO A 123 -3.98 -10.34 3.88
N ALA A 124 -5.26 -10.71 3.99
CA ALA A 124 -6.34 -9.72 4.06
C ALA A 124 -6.18 -8.80 5.28
N SER A 125 -5.73 -9.35 6.41
CA SER A 125 -5.59 -8.64 7.69
C SER A 125 -4.49 -7.58 7.73
N SER A 126 -3.53 -7.61 6.79
CA SER A 126 -2.45 -6.61 6.73
C SER A 126 -2.79 -5.44 5.80
N GLN A 127 -3.85 -5.57 4.98
CA GLN A 127 -4.28 -4.51 4.07
C GLN A 127 -5.18 -3.54 4.83
N LEU A 128 -4.75 -2.29 4.91
CA LEU A 128 -5.37 -1.25 5.73
C LEU A 128 -6.31 -0.35 4.92
N SER A 129 -5.98 -0.05 3.68
CA SER A 129 -6.86 0.66 2.75
C SER A 129 -6.45 0.43 1.31
N HIS A 130 -7.36 0.75 0.39
CA HIS A 130 -7.15 0.66 -1.04
C HIS A 130 -7.72 1.89 -1.72
N HIS A 131 -6.94 2.50 -2.61
CA HIS A 131 -7.37 3.60 -3.44
C HIS A 131 -7.06 3.30 -4.90
N ARG A 132 -8.07 3.52 -5.75
CA ARG A 132 -7.99 3.34 -7.19
C ARG A 132 -8.03 4.70 -7.85
N PHE A 133 -6.96 5.02 -8.56
CA PHE A 133 -6.85 6.23 -9.37
C PHE A 133 -7.43 5.98 -10.77
N GLY A 134 -7.87 7.05 -11.44
CA GLY A 134 -8.60 6.97 -12.72
C GLY A 134 -7.82 6.40 -13.90
N ASP A 135 -6.49 6.34 -13.81
CA ASP A 135 -5.56 5.87 -14.84
C ASP A 135 -5.06 4.43 -14.58
N GLY A 136 -5.74 3.68 -13.72
CA GLY A 136 -5.42 2.29 -13.40
C GLY A 136 -4.27 2.12 -12.41
N TYR A 137 -3.82 3.22 -11.79
CA TYR A 137 -2.95 3.14 -10.63
C TYR A 137 -3.80 2.74 -9.43
N GLU A 138 -3.27 1.81 -8.64
CA GLU A 138 -3.90 1.34 -7.41
C GLU A 138 -2.86 1.40 -6.31
N GLU A 139 -3.20 2.07 -5.21
CA GLU A 139 -2.41 2.13 -3.98
C GLU A 139 -3.13 1.32 -2.89
N ILE A 140 -2.39 0.41 -2.26
CA ILE A 140 -2.83 -0.34 -1.11
C ILE A 140 -1.90 0.02 0.05
N ILE A 141 -2.49 0.55 1.11
CA ILE A 141 -1.77 0.75 2.36
C ILE A 141 -1.72 -0.59 3.08
N CYS A 142 -0.51 -1.09 3.34
CA CYS A 142 -0.29 -2.40 3.94
C CYS A 142 0.64 -2.29 5.14
N ASP A 143 0.19 -2.76 6.31
CA ASP A 143 1.06 -2.97 7.47
C ASP A 143 2.02 -4.12 7.15
N THR A 144 3.31 -3.83 7.09
CA THR A 144 4.33 -4.83 6.71
C THR A 144 4.97 -5.51 7.91
N ASP A 145 4.52 -5.19 9.12
CA ASP A 145 5.05 -5.81 10.33
C ASP A 145 4.86 -7.33 10.31
N GLY A 146 5.92 -8.05 10.68
CA GLY A 146 5.97 -9.52 10.59
C GLY A 146 5.91 -10.10 9.17
N LEU A 147 5.69 -9.31 8.11
CA LEU A 147 5.61 -9.83 6.74
C LEU A 147 7.00 -10.10 6.16
N ARG A 148 7.09 -11.22 5.44
CA ARG A 148 8.24 -11.53 4.60
C ARG A 148 8.20 -10.68 3.34
N ILE A 149 9.28 -9.94 3.09
CA ILE A 149 9.49 -9.13 1.89
C ILE A 149 10.65 -9.71 1.10
N TYR A 150 10.47 -9.90 -0.20
CA TYR A 150 11.45 -10.49 -1.11
C TYR A 150 11.54 -9.68 -2.40
N ARG A 151 12.61 -9.86 -3.18
CA ARG A 151 12.70 -9.21 -4.50
C ARG A 151 11.81 -9.94 -5.48
N ALA A 152 11.12 -9.20 -6.36
CA ALA A 152 10.14 -9.77 -7.26
C ALA A 152 10.75 -10.74 -8.30
N ASP A 153 12.01 -10.54 -8.67
CA ASP A 153 12.77 -11.40 -9.59
C ASP A 153 13.20 -12.74 -9.00
N GLU A 154 13.39 -12.83 -7.68
CA GLU A 154 13.72 -14.07 -6.96
C GLU A 154 12.62 -15.14 -7.17
N ILE A 155 11.36 -14.74 -7.31
CA ILE A 155 10.24 -15.67 -7.55
C ILE A 155 10.14 -16.12 -9.00
N ASP A 156 10.44 -15.23 -9.95
CA ASP A 156 10.37 -15.57 -11.38
C ASP A 156 11.40 -16.64 -11.73
N ALA A 157 12.60 -16.58 -11.14
CA ALA A 157 13.65 -17.57 -11.33
C ALA A 157 13.18 -18.98 -10.91
N VAL A 158 12.54 -19.09 -9.75
CA VAL A 158 12.00 -20.37 -9.24
C VAL A 158 10.82 -20.87 -10.10
N THR A 159 9.96 -19.95 -10.55
CA THR A 159 8.79 -20.30 -11.37
C THR A 159 9.19 -20.74 -12.78
N LEU A 160 10.16 -20.06 -13.39
CA LEU A 160 10.73 -20.42 -14.70
C LEU A 160 11.49 -21.75 -14.63
N GLN A 161 12.24 -22.00 -13.56
CA GLN A 161 12.90 -23.28 -13.34
C GLN A 161 11.88 -24.41 -13.22
N ARG A 162 10.79 -24.25 -12.45
CA ARG A 162 9.71 -25.26 -12.37
C ARG A 162 9.02 -25.53 -13.71
N LYS A 163 8.75 -24.49 -14.51
CA LYS A 163 8.18 -24.65 -15.86
C LYS A 163 9.12 -25.39 -16.81
N ARG A 164 10.43 -25.10 -16.78
CA ARG A 164 11.45 -25.80 -17.58
C ARG A 164 11.53 -27.29 -17.23
N TRP A 165 11.40 -27.63 -15.95
CA TRP A 165 11.43 -29.03 -15.50
C TRP A 165 10.15 -29.79 -15.87
N ALA A 166 8.99 -29.12 -15.81
CA ALA A 166 7.73 -29.69 -16.29
C ALA A 166 7.79 -30.00 -17.80
N THR A 167 8.29 -29.07 -18.62
CA THR A 167 8.41 -29.27 -20.08
C THR A 167 9.49 -30.29 -20.47
N SER A 168 10.57 -30.42 -19.69
CA SER A 168 11.59 -31.45 -19.91
C SER A 168 11.09 -32.88 -19.60
N ARG A 169 10.21 -33.06 -18.59
CA ARG A 169 9.64 -34.38 -18.27
C ARG A 169 8.67 -34.92 -19.35
N TYR A 170 8.03 -34.06 -20.14
CA TYR A 170 7.16 -34.51 -21.24
C TYR A 170 7.90 -34.89 -22.53
N ARG A 171 9.17 -34.49 -22.70
CA ARG A 171 9.96 -34.88 -23.89
C ARG A 171 10.40 -36.35 -23.90
N HIS A 172 10.42 -37.02 -22.73
CA HIS A 172 10.76 -38.45 -22.64
C HIS A 172 9.55 -39.39 -22.78
N LEU A 173 8.33 -38.86 -22.76
CA LEU A 173 7.09 -39.64 -22.91
C LEU A 173 6.50 -39.59 -24.34
N ALA A 174 7.06 -38.77 -25.23
CA ALA A 174 6.59 -38.60 -26.62
C ALA A 174 7.47 -39.32 -27.67
N LEU A 175 8.36 -40.23 -27.25
CA LEU A 175 9.23 -41.02 -28.13
C LEU A 175 9.04 -42.55 -27.93
N ARG A 176 7.83 -42.99 -27.63
CA ARG A 176 7.45 -44.41 -27.67
C ARG A 176 6.26 -44.60 -28.58
#